data_AF-A0A651F1M7-F1
#
_entry.id   AF-A0A651F1M7-F1
#
_cell.length_a   1.000
_cell.length_b   1.000
_cell.length_c   1.000
_cell.angle_alpha   90.00
_cell.angle_beta   90.00
_cell.angle_gamma   90.00
#
_symmetry.space_group_name_H-M   'P 1'
#
loop_
_entity.id
_entity.type
_entity.pdbx_description
1 polymer ?
#
loop_
_entity_poly.entity_id
_entity_poly.type
_entity_poly.pdbx_seq_one_letter_code
_entity_poly.pdbx_strand_id
1 'polypeptide(L)'
;MGKRADKLRELSKKAPKKKREPLLKFWGRIFKKILMIFLFTVYLVVGLVSTSIWAKAAVFRALDTNQMLGRLDHYRHTSKYFDAVFMFDIQKTERAKEIIEFLEDIAHEIEPVFYFQIAKRYEELGMMEDAVFWHLLGSYRMRFDAQRCEGLPDFQGVEYYVRFYTTPKLAIFMAQDIDRMERVFNRVMDWDYENPPQTLPVYYCRLARQFLYRHIPEFTGFPIPQDQWQDLYTAYRIYVMSTFIPSLRGQEVEPASILRMVEEGIFRLEEEMPLDENVETPEAELEDTPREEDMP
;
A
#
# COMPACT_ATOMS: atom_id res chain seq x y z
N MET A 1 -10.42 52.22 19.78
CA MET A 1 -9.19 51.66 19.18
C MET A 1 -8.83 52.21 17.78
N GLY A 2 -9.61 53.10 17.16
CA GLY A 2 -9.34 53.60 15.78
C GLY A 2 -8.14 54.55 15.59
N LYS A 3 -7.83 55.43 16.55
CA LYS A 3 -6.84 56.52 16.35
C LYS A 3 -5.37 56.07 16.21
N ARG A 4 -5.01 54.86 16.67
CA ARG A 4 -3.63 54.33 16.53
C ARG A 4 -3.38 53.75 15.14
N ALA A 5 -4.40 53.18 14.50
CA ALA A 5 -4.31 52.63 13.15
C ALA A 5 -4.13 53.74 12.10
N ASP A 6 -4.81 54.88 12.29
CA ASP A 6 -4.72 56.01 11.36
C ASP A 6 -3.33 56.67 11.39
N LYS A 7 -2.71 56.78 12.58
CA LYS A 7 -1.37 57.34 12.74
C LYS A 7 -0.28 56.47 12.10
N LEU A 8 -0.44 55.15 12.13
CA LEU A 8 0.47 54.21 11.45
C LEU A 8 0.30 54.25 9.92
N ARG A 9 -0.92 54.44 9.41
CA ARG A 9 -1.16 54.66 7.97
C ARG A 9 -0.56 55.97 7.46
N GLU A 10 -0.59 57.03 8.25
CA GLU A 10 0.02 58.33 7.88
C GLU A 10 1.54 58.28 7.84
N LEU A 11 2.17 57.63 8.84
CA LEU A 11 3.62 57.46 8.87
C LEU A 11 4.14 56.57 7.72
N SER A 12 3.35 55.58 7.30
CA SER A 12 3.67 54.74 6.13
C SER A 12 3.72 55.54 4.82
N LYS A 13 2.89 56.58 4.66
CA LYS A 13 2.84 57.42 3.45
C LYS A 13 4.01 58.41 3.31
N LYS A 14 4.67 58.78 4.41
CA LYS A 14 5.78 59.77 4.40
C LYS A 14 7.19 59.18 4.31
N ALA A 15 7.33 57.85 4.28
CA ALA A 15 8.65 57.24 4.05
C ALA A 15 9.12 57.50 2.60
N PRO A 16 10.29 58.14 2.38
CA PRO A 16 10.73 58.53 1.04
C PRO A 16 10.95 57.28 0.18
N LYS A 17 10.18 57.16 -0.93
CA LYS A 17 10.26 56.06 -1.91
C LYS A 17 11.71 55.72 -2.32
N LYS A 18 12.58 56.73 -2.37
CA LYS A 18 13.98 56.64 -2.79
C LYS A 18 14.88 55.74 -1.91
N LYS A 19 14.51 55.46 -0.65
CA LYS A 19 15.30 54.56 0.24
C LYS A 19 14.83 53.10 0.26
N ARG A 20 13.67 52.75 -0.32
CA ARG A 20 13.15 51.37 -0.32
C ARG A 20 13.68 50.50 -1.47
N GLU A 21 14.03 51.11 -2.60
CA GLU A 21 14.57 50.39 -3.76
C GLU A 21 15.89 49.62 -3.52
N PRO A 22 16.92 50.17 -2.84
CA PRO A 22 18.18 49.44 -2.65
C PRO A 22 18.02 48.23 -1.74
N LEU A 23 17.13 48.31 -0.73
CA LEU A 23 16.84 47.19 0.17
C LEU A 23 16.10 46.06 -0.56
N LEU A 24 15.09 46.38 -1.37
CA LEU A 24 14.38 45.37 -2.18
C LEU A 24 15.32 44.67 -3.16
N LYS A 25 16.23 45.41 -3.81
CA LYS A 25 17.25 44.82 -4.71
C LYS A 25 18.28 43.98 -3.96
N PHE A 26 18.61 44.32 -2.72
CA PHE A 26 19.51 43.53 -1.88
C PHE A 26 18.86 42.21 -1.44
N TRP A 27 17.65 42.28 -0.88
CA TRP A 27 16.89 41.09 -0.48
C TRP A 27 16.54 40.19 -1.65
N GLY A 28 16.20 40.75 -2.82
CA GLY A 28 15.98 39.97 -4.04
C GLY A 28 17.22 39.18 -4.49
N ARG A 29 18.43 39.76 -4.34
CA ARG A 29 19.69 39.06 -4.63
C ARG A 29 19.97 37.93 -3.64
N ILE A 30 19.73 38.15 -2.34
CA ILE A 30 19.88 37.11 -1.32
C ILE A 30 18.88 35.98 -1.55
N PHE A 31 17.60 36.31 -1.74
CA PHE A 31 16.56 35.32 -2.00
C PHE A 31 16.88 34.48 -3.24
N LYS A 32 17.33 35.10 -4.34
CA LYS A 32 17.76 34.36 -5.54
C LYS A 32 18.91 33.39 -5.26
N LYS A 33 19.90 33.79 -4.45
CA LYS A 33 21.02 32.90 -4.07
C LYS A 33 20.54 31.72 -3.22
N ILE A 34 19.70 31.98 -2.22
CA ILE A 34 19.12 30.93 -1.37
C ILE A 34 18.31 29.96 -2.23
N LEU A 35 17.46 30.48 -3.14
CA LEU A 35 16.69 29.66 -4.07
C LEU A 35 17.59 28.80 -4.96
N MET A 36 18.67 29.36 -5.51
CA MET A 36 19.61 28.57 -6.33
C MET A 36 20.32 27.48 -5.52
N ILE A 37 20.75 27.76 -4.29
CA ILE A 37 21.36 26.75 -3.41
C ILE A 37 20.34 25.65 -3.09
N PHE A 38 19.10 26.03 -2.79
CA PHE A 38 18.02 25.07 -2.53
C PHE A 38 17.77 24.18 -3.76
N LEU A 39 17.60 24.75 -4.95
CA LEU A 39 17.40 23.99 -6.19
C LEU A 39 18.59 23.07 -6.51
N PHE A 40 19.82 23.54 -6.29
CA PHE A 40 21.01 22.73 -6.46
C PHE A 40 21.06 21.57 -5.47
N THR A 41 20.67 21.79 -4.22
CA THR A 41 20.58 20.73 -3.20
C THR A 41 19.53 19.69 -3.56
N VAL A 42 18.34 20.12 -3.98
CA VAL A 42 17.28 19.22 -4.47
C VAL A 42 17.78 18.41 -5.67
N TYR A 43 18.46 19.06 -6.63
CA TYR A 43 19.06 18.38 -7.77
C TYR A 43 20.08 17.32 -7.36
N LEU A 44 20.98 17.62 -6.42
CA LEU A 44 21.95 16.64 -5.92
C LEU A 44 21.29 15.46 -5.20
N VAL A 45 20.27 15.72 -4.37
CA VAL A 45 19.55 14.66 -3.66
C VAL A 45 18.81 13.74 -4.65
N VAL A 46 18.08 14.31 -5.60
CA VAL A 46 17.39 13.55 -6.66
C VAL A 46 18.39 12.78 -7.51
N GLY A 47 19.53 13.40 -7.86
CA GLY A 47 20.60 12.75 -8.58
C GLY A 47 21.15 11.53 -7.84
N LEU A 48 21.45 11.67 -6.55
CA LEU A 48 21.97 10.59 -5.71
C LEU A 48 20.99 9.42 -5.55
N VAL A 49 19.70 9.71 -5.31
CA VAL A 49 18.65 8.69 -5.23
C VAL A 49 18.48 7.99 -6.58
N SER A 50 18.46 8.73 -7.69
CA SER A 50 18.38 8.15 -9.03
C SER A 50 19.57 7.23 -9.31
N THR A 51 20.80 7.70 -9.08
CA THR A 51 22.02 6.90 -9.29
C THR A 51 22.03 5.63 -8.45
N SER A 52 21.57 5.66 -7.20
CA SER A 52 21.52 4.46 -6.35
C SER A 52 20.50 3.43 -6.86
N ILE A 53 19.33 3.87 -7.34
CA ILE A 53 18.33 3.00 -7.97
C ILE A 53 18.89 2.36 -9.24
N TRP A 54 19.55 3.13 -10.10
CA TRP A 54 20.17 2.61 -11.33
C TRP A 54 21.31 1.64 -11.04
N ALA A 55 22.16 1.93 -10.06
CA ALA A 55 23.22 1.03 -9.63
C ALA A 55 22.64 -0.30 -9.11
N LYS A 56 21.58 -0.23 -8.29
CA LYS A 56 20.87 -1.41 -7.80
C LYS A 56 20.24 -2.21 -8.93
N ALA A 57 19.58 -1.53 -9.87
CA ALA A 57 19.00 -2.16 -11.06
C ALA A 57 20.07 -2.86 -11.91
N ALA A 58 21.24 -2.25 -12.08
CA ALA A 58 22.36 -2.86 -12.80
C ALA A 58 22.86 -4.13 -12.12
N VAL A 59 23.02 -4.10 -10.79
CA VAL A 59 23.39 -5.29 -9.99
C VAL A 59 22.36 -6.40 -10.15
N PHE A 60 21.08 -6.10 -10.02
CA PHE A 60 20.00 -7.08 -10.11
C PHE A 60 19.80 -7.64 -11.54
N ARG A 61 20.07 -6.85 -12.58
CA ARG A 61 20.08 -7.35 -13.98
C ARG A 61 21.27 -8.27 -14.26
N ALA A 62 22.37 -8.11 -13.52
CA ALA A 62 23.56 -8.93 -13.67
C ALA A 62 23.45 -10.29 -12.96
N LEU A 63 22.46 -10.47 -12.08
CA LEU A 63 22.21 -11.76 -11.44
C LEU A 63 21.74 -12.80 -12.47
N ASP A 64 22.20 -14.04 -12.30
CA ASP A 64 21.62 -15.19 -12.98
C ASP A 64 20.32 -15.66 -12.27
N THR A 65 19.56 -16.56 -12.89
CA THR A 65 18.30 -17.08 -12.32
C THR A 65 18.52 -17.67 -10.93
N ASN A 66 19.50 -18.55 -10.74
CA ASN A 66 19.74 -19.23 -9.47
C ASN A 66 20.05 -18.24 -8.33
N GLN A 67 20.86 -17.22 -8.61
CA GLN A 67 21.17 -16.15 -7.67
C GLN A 67 19.94 -15.32 -7.31
N MET A 68 19.04 -15.07 -8.27
CA MET A 68 17.78 -14.38 -7.99
C MET A 68 16.85 -15.23 -7.13
N LEU A 69 16.67 -16.50 -7.47
CA LEU A 69 15.83 -17.42 -6.71
C LEU A 69 16.33 -17.56 -5.27
N GLY A 70 17.65 -17.75 -5.08
CA GLY A 70 18.24 -17.79 -3.74
C GLY A 70 18.06 -16.48 -2.95
N ARG A 71 18.02 -15.32 -3.63
CA ARG A 71 17.70 -14.04 -2.97
C ARG A 71 16.21 -13.92 -2.66
N LEU A 72 15.32 -14.33 -3.56
CA LEU A 72 13.87 -14.35 -3.30
C LEU A 72 13.54 -15.23 -2.11
N ASP A 73 14.14 -16.43 -2.05
CA ASP A 73 13.99 -17.33 -0.91
C ASP A 73 14.50 -16.69 0.39
N HIS A 74 15.68 -16.06 0.36
CA HIS A 74 16.21 -15.34 1.52
C HIS A 74 15.32 -14.16 1.96
N TYR A 75 14.61 -13.51 1.03
CA TYR A 75 13.76 -12.36 1.35
C TYR A 75 12.54 -12.73 2.19
N ARG A 76 12.03 -13.96 2.06
CA ARG A 76 10.93 -14.48 2.88
C ARG A 76 11.20 -14.38 4.38
N HIS A 77 12.48 -14.37 4.77
CA HIS A 77 12.90 -14.34 6.17
C HIS A 77 13.38 -12.97 6.67
N THR A 78 13.54 -11.97 5.80
CA THR A 78 14.23 -10.70 6.15
C THR A 78 13.36 -9.45 6.05
N SER A 79 12.09 -9.58 5.67
CA SER A 79 11.15 -8.45 5.53
C SER A 79 11.64 -7.35 4.57
N LYS A 80 12.53 -7.70 3.62
CA LYS A 80 13.07 -6.80 2.57
C LYS A 80 12.32 -6.97 1.24
N TYR A 81 11.00 -7.08 1.31
CA TYR A 81 10.10 -7.30 0.19
C TYR A 81 10.25 -6.27 -0.95
N PHE A 82 10.54 -4.99 -0.67
CA PHE A 82 10.69 -3.98 -1.73
C PHE A 82 11.85 -4.31 -2.68
N ASP A 83 12.93 -4.88 -2.15
CA ASP A 83 14.09 -5.26 -2.96
C ASP A 83 13.79 -6.47 -3.84
N ALA A 84 13.00 -7.41 -3.32
CA ALA A 84 12.53 -8.59 -4.03
C ALA A 84 11.58 -8.20 -5.19
N VAL A 85 10.58 -7.37 -4.89
CA VAL A 85 9.63 -6.84 -5.87
C VAL A 85 10.35 -6.03 -6.94
N PHE A 86 11.27 -5.13 -6.56
CA PHE A 86 12.06 -4.36 -7.51
C PHE A 86 12.96 -5.26 -8.37
N MET A 87 13.61 -6.25 -7.76
CA MET A 87 14.44 -7.22 -8.48
C MET A 87 13.63 -7.99 -9.52
N PHE A 88 12.39 -8.39 -9.19
CA PHE A 88 11.50 -9.08 -10.11
C PHE A 88 10.98 -8.14 -11.22
N ASP A 89 10.62 -6.89 -10.91
CA ASP A 89 10.07 -5.92 -11.87
C ASP A 89 11.07 -5.52 -12.96
N ILE A 90 12.37 -5.49 -12.65
CA ILE A 90 13.40 -5.12 -13.64
C ILE A 90 13.86 -6.26 -14.54
N GLN A 91 13.43 -7.51 -14.31
CA GLN A 91 13.82 -8.64 -15.14
C GLN A 91 13.14 -8.59 -16.51
N LYS A 92 13.83 -9.16 -17.51
CA LYS A 92 13.24 -9.37 -18.83
C LYS A 92 12.19 -10.49 -18.77
N THR A 93 11.19 -10.39 -19.65
CA THR A 93 10.05 -11.31 -19.73
C THR A 93 10.48 -12.77 -19.91
N GLU A 94 11.58 -13.05 -20.63
CA GLU A 94 12.04 -14.43 -20.86
C GLU A 94 12.52 -15.13 -19.58
N ARG A 95 13.15 -14.39 -18.66
CA ARG A 95 13.54 -14.90 -17.34
C ARG A 95 12.40 -14.89 -16.33
N ALA A 96 11.33 -14.14 -16.62
CA ALA A 96 10.21 -14.02 -15.71
C ALA A 96 9.51 -15.36 -15.52
N LYS A 97 9.50 -16.26 -16.50
CA LYS A 97 8.81 -17.55 -16.39
C LYS A 97 9.35 -18.44 -15.27
N GLU A 98 10.67 -18.66 -15.22
CA GLU A 98 11.30 -19.45 -14.14
C GLU A 98 11.08 -18.83 -12.76
N ILE A 99 11.07 -17.50 -12.68
CA ILE A 99 10.80 -16.78 -11.44
C ILE A 99 9.33 -16.88 -11.04
N ILE A 100 8.40 -16.80 -12.01
CA ILE A 100 6.97 -16.98 -11.77
C ILE A 100 6.75 -18.38 -11.23
N GLU A 101 7.21 -19.44 -11.92
CA GLU A 101 7.07 -20.82 -11.48
C GLU A 101 7.56 -21.01 -10.03
N PHE A 102 8.74 -20.48 -9.70
CA PHE A 102 9.24 -20.48 -8.33
C PHE A 102 8.30 -19.74 -7.35
N LEU A 103 7.83 -18.54 -7.69
CA LEU A 103 6.94 -17.75 -6.84
C LEU A 103 5.55 -18.40 -6.68
N GLU A 104 5.07 -19.14 -7.69
CA GLU A 104 3.82 -19.91 -7.62
C GLU A 104 3.95 -21.07 -6.63
N ASP A 105 5.07 -21.80 -6.66
CA ASP A 105 5.35 -22.91 -5.74
C ASP A 105 5.34 -22.45 -4.27
N ILE A 106 5.83 -21.24 -4.01
CA ILE A 106 5.89 -20.65 -2.66
C ILE A 106 4.81 -19.60 -2.40
N ALA A 107 3.77 -19.54 -3.25
CA ALA A 107 2.81 -18.43 -3.24
C ALA A 107 2.19 -18.22 -1.85
N HIS A 108 1.80 -19.28 -1.16
CA HIS A 108 1.22 -19.21 0.18
C HIS A 108 2.14 -18.64 1.28
N GLU A 109 3.43 -18.50 0.97
CA GLU A 109 4.49 -18.02 1.86
C GLU A 109 5.09 -16.66 1.45
N ILE A 110 4.46 -15.96 0.49
CA ILE A 110 4.89 -14.62 0.06
C ILE A 110 3.77 -13.58 0.24
N GLU A 111 4.16 -12.32 0.33
CA GLU A 111 3.23 -11.22 0.56
C GLU A 111 2.39 -10.89 -0.69
N PRO A 112 1.18 -10.33 -0.52
CA PRO A 112 0.26 -10.12 -1.64
C PRO A 112 0.79 -9.22 -2.77
N VAL A 113 1.78 -8.38 -2.48
CA VAL A 113 2.48 -7.57 -3.50
C VAL A 113 3.06 -8.40 -4.63
N PHE A 114 3.55 -9.63 -4.34
CA PHE A 114 4.11 -10.49 -5.37
C PHE A 114 3.05 -11.02 -6.33
N TYR A 115 1.82 -11.29 -5.86
CA TYR A 115 0.73 -11.74 -6.73
C TYR A 115 0.39 -10.71 -7.80
N PHE A 116 0.41 -9.42 -7.46
CA PHE A 116 0.23 -8.35 -8.46
C PHE A 116 1.37 -8.28 -9.48
N GLN A 117 2.60 -8.59 -9.07
CA GLN A 117 3.72 -8.66 -10.01
C GLN A 117 3.61 -9.88 -10.93
N ILE A 118 3.22 -11.04 -10.38
CA ILE A 118 2.96 -12.25 -11.17
C ILE A 118 1.85 -11.97 -12.19
N ALA A 119 0.76 -11.33 -11.75
CA ALA A 119 -0.34 -10.90 -12.62
C ALA A 119 0.14 -10.02 -13.79
N LYS A 120 0.96 -8.99 -13.48
CA LYS A 120 1.55 -8.12 -14.50
C LYS A 120 2.37 -8.92 -15.52
N ARG A 121 3.16 -9.91 -15.09
CA ARG A 121 3.94 -10.74 -16.01
C ARG A 121 3.06 -11.63 -16.89
N TYR A 122 2.02 -12.23 -16.33
CA TYR A 122 1.05 -12.97 -17.13
C TYR A 122 0.34 -12.08 -18.16
N GLU A 123 0.03 -10.84 -17.79
CA GLU A 123 -0.53 -9.86 -18.73
C GLU A 123 0.43 -9.54 -19.88
N GLU A 124 1.72 -9.32 -19.58
CA GLU A 124 2.78 -9.10 -20.57
C GLU A 124 2.98 -10.32 -21.49
N LEU A 125 2.81 -11.52 -20.96
CA LEU A 125 2.82 -12.78 -21.71
C LEU A 125 1.53 -13.05 -22.51
N GLY A 126 0.50 -12.21 -22.36
CA GLY A 126 -0.80 -12.38 -23.01
C GLY A 126 -1.71 -13.43 -22.37
N MET A 127 -1.33 -13.98 -21.22
CA MET A 127 -2.08 -14.95 -20.44
C MET A 127 -3.06 -14.23 -19.50
N MET A 128 -4.09 -13.62 -20.10
CA MET A 128 -4.98 -12.69 -19.38
C MET A 128 -5.80 -13.34 -18.26
N GLU A 129 -6.23 -14.59 -18.41
CA GLU A 129 -7.02 -15.26 -17.38
C GLU A 129 -6.19 -15.55 -16.12
N ASP A 130 -4.93 -15.96 -16.28
CA ASP A 130 -4.00 -16.15 -15.17
C ASP A 130 -3.57 -14.82 -14.56
N ALA A 131 -3.43 -13.77 -15.38
CA ALA A 131 -3.23 -12.41 -14.88
C ALA A 131 -4.38 -11.98 -13.96
N VAL A 132 -5.64 -12.23 -14.36
CA VAL A 132 -6.81 -11.93 -13.52
C VAL A 132 -6.80 -12.78 -12.26
N PHE A 133 -6.52 -14.08 -12.36
CA PHE A 133 -6.44 -14.97 -11.20
C PHE A 133 -5.47 -14.45 -10.15
N TRP A 134 -4.22 -14.17 -10.53
CA TRP A 134 -3.20 -13.67 -9.62
C TRP A 134 -3.52 -12.27 -9.10
N HIS A 135 -4.16 -11.42 -9.91
CA HIS A 135 -4.60 -10.10 -9.46
C HIS A 135 -5.72 -10.19 -8.41
N LEU A 136 -6.72 -11.05 -8.62
CA LEU A 136 -7.81 -11.28 -7.67
C LEU A 136 -7.31 -11.93 -6.38
N LEU A 137 -6.40 -12.91 -6.47
CA LEU A 137 -5.75 -13.51 -5.30
C LEU A 137 -4.94 -12.47 -4.53
N GLY A 138 -4.19 -11.61 -5.25
CA GLY A 138 -3.58 -10.37 -4.75
C GLY A 138 -4.50 -9.55 -3.87
N SER A 139 -5.62 -9.14 -4.46
CA SER A 139 -6.62 -8.31 -3.80
C SER A 139 -7.26 -9.00 -2.60
N TYR A 140 -7.64 -10.27 -2.74
CA TYR A 140 -8.22 -11.07 -1.66
C TYR A 140 -7.28 -11.18 -0.47
N ARG A 141 -6.02 -11.60 -0.71
CA ARG A 141 -5.02 -11.76 0.34
C ARG A 141 -4.64 -10.42 0.98
N MET A 142 -4.56 -9.34 0.23
CA MET A 142 -4.27 -8.01 0.79
C MET A 142 -5.41 -7.51 1.70
N ARG A 143 -6.67 -7.76 1.35
CA ARG A 143 -7.82 -7.46 2.22
C ARG A 143 -7.80 -8.29 3.49
N PHE A 144 -7.40 -9.57 3.39
CA PHE A 144 -7.20 -10.40 4.57
C PHE A 144 -6.06 -9.87 5.45
N ASP A 145 -4.93 -9.47 4.87
CA ASP A 145 -3.83 -8.83 5.61
C ASP A 145 -4.30 -7.58 6.36
N ALA A 146 -5.18 -6.78 5.76
CA ALA A 146 -5.76 -5.60 6.41
C ALA A 146 -6.55 -5.94 7.67
N GLN A 147 -7.28 -7.06 7.69
CA GLN A 147 -8.01 -7.53 8.86
C GLN A 147 -7.10 -8.11 9.95
N ARG A 148 -5.88 -8.50 9.59
CA ARG A 148 -4.87 -9.02 10.52
C ARG A 148 -3.98 -7.93 11.11
N CYS A 149 -4.28 -6.65 10.86
CA CYS A 149 -3.60 -5.53 11.48
C CYS A 149 -4.47 -4.95 12.60
N GLU A 150 -3.86 -4.67 13.76
CA GLU A 150 -4.53 -4.00 14.87
C GLU A 150 -5.09 -2.64 14.45
N GLY A 151 -6.33 -2.36 14.87
CA GLY A 151 -7.07 -1.15 14.54
C GLY A 151 -8.20 -1.40 13.54
N LEU A 152 -8.68 -0.34 12.89
CA LEU A 152 -9.69 -0.45 11.85
C LEU A 152 -9.04 -0.98 10.55
N PRO A 153 -9.63 -1.98 9.89
CA PRO A 153 -9.11 -2.49 8.62
C PRO A 153 -9.17 -1.39 7.55
N ASP A 154 -8.01 -1.04 6.99
CA ASP A 154 -7.85 0.01 5.97
C ASP A 154 -8.29 -0.45 4.58
N PHE A 155 -9.55 -0.82 4.40
CA PHE A 155 -10.01 -1.30 3.09
C PHE A 155 -9.83 -0.26 1.99
N GLN A 156 -9.89 1.04 2.31
CA GLN A 156 -9.61 2.11 1.35
C GLN A 156 -8.16 2.10 0.86
N GLY A 157 -7.20 1.92 1.77
CA GLY A 157 -5.79 1.73 1.42
C GLY A 157 -5.56 0.47 0.58
N VAL A 158 -6.29 -0.62 0.85
CA VAL A 158 -6.29 -1.79 -0.03
C VAL A 158 -6.77 -1.43 -1.43
N GLU A 159 -7.90 -0.74 -1.58
CA GLU A 159 -8.43 -0.40 -2.91
C GLU A 159 -7.51 0.49 -3.72
N TYR A 160 -6.90 1.49 -3.07
CA TYR A 160 -5.91 2.33 -3.72
C TYR A 160 -4.77 1.47 -4.28
N TYR A 161 -4.32 0.48 -3.49
CA TYR A 161 -3.27 -0.43 -3.88
C TYR A 161 -3.70 -1.35 -5.03
N VAL A 162 -4.86 -2.01 -4.92
CA VAL A 162 -5.42 -2.86 -5.97
C VAL A 162 -5.53 -2.08 -7.28
N ARG A 163 -6.13 -0.88 -7.23
CA ARG A 163 -6.29 0.01 -8.38
C ARG A 163 -4.97 0.44 -8.99
N PHE A 164 -3.94 0.66 -8.17
CA PHE A 164 -2.60 0.99 -8.68
C PHE A 164 -2.01 -0.14 -9.54
N TYR A 165 -2.31 -1.40 -9.21
CA TYR A 165 -1.88 -2.58 -9.97
C TYR A 165 -2.85 -3.03 -11.05
N THR A 166 -4.08 -2.50 -11.11
CA THR A 166 -5.02 -2.81 -12.18
C THR A 166 -4.69 -2.00 -13.43
N THR A 167 -4.17 -2.66 -14.47
CA THR A 167 -3.96 -2.02 -15.77
C THR A 167 -5.29 -1.81 -16.51
N PRO A 168 -5.38 -0.85 -17.44
CA PRO A 168 -6.58 -0.68 -18.26
C PRO A 168 -6.95 -1.94 -19.04
N LYS A 169 -5.96 -2.70 -19.53
CA LYS A 169 -6.17 -3.95 -20.27
C LYS A 169 -6.79 -5.02 -19.37
N LEU A 170 -6.27 -5.17 -18.16
CA LEU A 170 -6.81 -6.10 -17.17
C LEU A 170 -8.22 -5.72 -16.74
N ALA A 171 -8.46 -4.43 -16.45
CA ALA A 171 -9.80 -3.92 -16.10
C ALA A 171 -10.84 -4.20 -17.19
N ILE A 172 -10.51 -3.90 -18.45
CA ILE A 172 -11.40 -4.19 -19.59
C ILE A 172 -11.66 -5.70 -19.70
N PHE A 173 -10.62 -6.53 -19.56
CA PHE A 173 -10.77 -7.97 -19.63
C PHE A 173 -11.66 -8.50 -18.50
N MET A 174 -11.51 -8.00 -17.28
CA MET A 174 -12.40 -8.36 -16.15
C MET A 174 -13.86 -7.95 -16.42
N ALA A 175 -14.09 -6.81 -17.06
CA ALA A 175 -15.45 -6.29 -17.32
C ALA A 175 -16.21 -6.97 -18.47
N GLN A 176 -15.53 -7.72 -19.34
CA GLN A 176 -16.14 -8.25 -20.57
C GLN A 176 -17.03 -9.47 -20.38
N ASP A 177 -16.78 -10.29 -19.36
CA ASP A 177 -17.41 -11.60 -19.20
C ASP A 177 -17.54 -11.95 -17.71
N ILE A 178 -18.76 -11.78 -17.19
CA ILE A 178 -19.10 -12.02 -15.79
C ILE A 178 -18.97 -13.51 -15.44
N ASP A 179 -19.38 -14.40 -16.34
CA ASP A 179 -19.28 -15.85 -16.11
C ASP A 179 -17.82 -16.28 -16.00
N ARG A 180 -16.93 -15.70 -16.82
CA ARG A 180 -15.47 -15.89 -16.69
C ARG A 180 -14.97 -15.36 -15.35
N MET A 181 -15.38 -14.16 -14.94
CA MET A 181 -14.97 -13.60 -13.65
C MET A 181 -15.41 -14.48 -12.49
N GLU A 182 -16.63 -15.01 -12.52
CA GLU A 182 -17.11 -15.94 -11.51
C GLU A 182 -16.28 -17.23 -11.47
N ARG A 183 -15.96 -17.82 -12.63
CA ARG A 183 -15.09 -19.01 -12.71
C ARG A 183 -13.70 -18.75 -12.15
N VAL A 184 -13.07 -17.65 -12.55
CA VAL A 184 -11.72 -17.29 -12.07
C VAL A 184 -11.74 -17.01 -10.57
N PHE A 185 -12.78 -16.33 -10.08
CA PHE A 185 -12.94 -16.07 -8.66
C PHE A 185 -13.13 -17.36 -7.85
N ASN A 186 -13.97 -18.29 -8.31
CA ASN A 186 -14.10 -19.60 -7.67
C ASN A 186 -12.75 -20.33 -7.64
N ARG A 187 -11.98 -20.27 -8.73
CA ARG A 187 -10.60 -20.81 -8.79
C ARG A 187 -9.69 -20.18 -7.73
N VAL A 188 -9.80 -18.86 -7.50
CA VAL A 188 -9.08 -18.17 -6.41
C VAL A 188 -9.51 -18.74 -5.06
N MET A 189 -10.80 -18.85 -4.79
CA MET A 189 -11.31 -19.33 -3.50
C MET A 189 -10.98 -20.80 -3.21
N ASP A 190 -10.89 -21.63 -4.25
CA ASP A 190 -10.48 -23.04 -4.15
C ASP A 190 -8.98 -23.14 -3.89
N TRP A 191 -8.16 -22.42 -4.67
CA TRP A 191 -6.72 -22.37 -4.47
C TRP A 191 -6.35 -21.86 -3.08
N ASP A 192 -7.03 -20.80 -2.63
CA ASP A 192 -6.82 -20.16 -1.34
C ASP A 192 -7.07 -21.10 -0.15
N TYR A 193 -8.10 -21.94 -0.29
CA TYR A 193 -8.48 -22.96 0.70
C TYR A 193 -7.43 -24.06 0.80
N GLU A 194 -6.88 -24.50 -0.34
CA GLU A 194 -5.81 -25.49 -0.37
C GLU A 194 -4.46 -24.92 0.09
N ASN A 195 -4.27 -23.60 -0.04
CA ASN A 195 -3.01 -22.91 0.18
C ASN A 195 -3.17 -21.71 1.12
N PRO A 196 -3.60 -21.90 2.38
CA PRO A 196 -3.88 -20.82 3.33
C PRO A 196 -2.63 -19.95 3.57
N PRO A 197 -2.82 -18.67 3.91
CA PRO A 197 -1.72 -17.71 3.97
C PRO A 197 -0.86 -17.97 5.21
N GLN A 198 0.45 -18.14 5.03
CA GLN A 198 1.39 -18.36 6.12
C GLN A 198 2.19 -17.10 6.47
N THR A 199 2.10 -16.07 5.64
CA THR A 199 2.85 -14.83 5.82
C THR A 199 2.32 -13.96 6.95
N LEU A 200 3.22 -13.26 7.63
CA LEU A 200 2.87 -12.18 8.55
C LEU A 200 2.38 -10.96 7.75
N PRO A 201 1.31 -10.27 8.17
CA PRO A 201 0.77 -9.10 7.47
C PRO A 201 1.65 -7.84 7.66
N VAL A 202 2.92 -7.99 8.07
CA VAL A 202 3.84 -6.89 8.41
C VAL A 202 3.99 -5.90 7.26
N TYR A 203 4.01 -6.39 6.01
CA TYR A 203 4.03 -5.54 4.83
C TYR A 203 2.87 -4.55 4.84
N TYR A 204 1.66 -5.10 4.94
CA TYR A 204 0.44 -4.32 4.86
C TYR A 204 0.26 -3.45 6.10
N CYS A 205 0.48 -3.95 7.31
CA CYS A 205 0.31 -3.15 8.52
C CYS A 205 1.28 -1.95 8.54
N ARG A 206 2.51 -2.11 8.02
CA ARG A 206 3.45 -0.99 7.84
C ARG A 206 2.96 -0.01 6.77
N LEU A 207 2.40 -0.51 5.67
CA LEU A 207 1.84 0.31 4.60
C LEU A 207 0.64 1.13 5.12
N ALA A 208 -0.33 0.47 5.74
CA ALA A 208 -1.51 1.07 6.37
C ALA A 208 -1.08 2.15 7.39
N ARG A 209 -0.06 1.88 8.21
CA ARG A 209 0.46 2.89 9.15
C ARG A 209 0.95 4.16 8.44
N GLN A 210 1.55 4.07 7.25
CA GLN A 210 1.99 5.27 6.52
C GLN A 210 0.82 6.12 6.01
N PHE A 211 -0.30 5.49 5.67
CA PHE A 211 -1.50 6.17 5.18
C PHE A 211 -2.43 6.63 6.32
N LEU A 212 -2.73 5.74 7.27
CA LEU A 212 -3.71 5.95 8.32
C LEU A 212 -3.19 6.66 9.56
N TYR A 213 -1.89 6.60 9.89
CA TYR A 213 -1.39 7.26 11.11
C TYR A 213 -1.65 8.77 11.13
N ARG A 214 -1.83 9.38 9.95
CA ARG A 214 -2.21 10.80 9.84
C ARG A 214 -3.68 11.06 10.20
N HIS A 215 -4.51 10.04 10.20
CA HIS A 215 -5.97 10.12 10.34
C HIS A 215 -6.49 9.42 11.60
N ILE A 216 -5.78 8.40 12.11
CA ILE A 216 -6.15 7.60 13.27
C ILE A 216 -4.90 7.45 14.16
N PRO A 217 -4.69 8.33 15.16
CA PRO A 217 -3.53 8.30 16.05
C PRO A 217 -3.38 7.00 16.85
N GLU A 218 -4.48 6.31 17.12
CA GLU A 218 -4.55 5.06 17.88
C GLU A 218 -4.18 3.84 17.02
N PHE A 219 -4.04 3.99 15.70
CA PHE A 219 -3.64 2.90 14.81
C PHE A 219 -2.17 2.52 15.07
N THR A 220 -1.97 1.44 15.81
CA THR A 220 -0.64 0.88 16.11
C THR A 220 0.00 0.24 14.88
N GLY A 221 -0.83 -0.36 14.01
CA GLY A 221 -0.40 -1.04 12.79
C GLY A 221 0.49 -2.25 13.07
N PHE A 222 0.26 -2.94 14.18
CA PHE A 222 0.91 -4.22 14.47
C PHE A 222 0.06 -5.38 13.97
N PRO A 223 0.68 -6.50 13.54
CA PRO A 223 -0.05 -7.73 13.31
C PRO A 223 -0.73 -8.21 14.60
N ILE A 224 -1.99 -8.63 14.50
CA ILE A 224 -2.68 -9.31 15.61
C ILE A 224 -2.04 -10.70 15.87
N PRO A 225 -2.22 -11.27 17.06
CA PRO A 225 -1.75 -12.61 17.41
C PRO A 225 -2.19 -13.71 16.42
N GLN A 226 -1.29 -14.65 16.12
CA GLN A 226 -1.49 -15.68 15.08
C GLN A 226 -2.57 -16.71 15.42
N ASP A 227 -2.83 -16.93 16.71
CA ASP A 227 -3.89 -17.82 17.20
C ASP A 227 -5.30 -17.35 16.80
N GLN A 228 -5.47 -16.06 16.49
CA GLN A 228 -6.76 -15.50 16.03
C GLN A 228 -6.95 -15.59 14.50
N TRP A 229 -5.90 -15.93 13.75
CA TRP A 229 -5.95 -15.82 12.28
C TRP A 229 -6.88 -16.84 11.64
N GLN A 230 -7.02 -18.04 12.21
CA GLN A 230 -7.86 -19.08 11.62
C GLN A 230 -9.35 -18.71 11.67
N ASP A 231 -9.79 -18.12 12.77
CA ASP A 231 -11.17 -17.67 12.93
C ASP A 231 -11.49 -16.51 11.99
N LEU A 232 -10.57 -15.54 11.90
CA LEU A 232 -10.68 -14.44 10.94
C LEU A 232 -10.66 -14.93 9.50
N TYR A 233 -9.78 -15.88 9.17
CA TYR A 233 -9.71 -16.47 7.84
C TYR A 233 -11.05 -17.11 7.45
N THR A 234 -11.62 -17.90 8.36
CA THR A 234 -12.91 -18.57 8.16
C THR A 234 -14.03 -17.56 7.96
N ALA A 235 -14.13 -16.55 8.84
CA ALA A 235 -15.13 -15.50 8.75
C ALA A 235 -14.99 -14.68 7.46
N TYR A 236 -13.76 -14.29 7.12
CA TYR A 236 -13.45 -13.52 5.91
C TYR A 236 -13.83 -14.30 4.64
N ARG A 237 -13.46 -15.57 4.56
CA ARG A 237 -13.80 -16.44 3.43
C ARG A 237 -15.32 -16.56 3.25
N ILE A 238 -16.07 -16.78 4.34
CA ILE A 238 -17.54 -16.85 4.31
C ILE A 238 -18.12 -15.52 3.81
N TYR A 239 -17.66 -14.39 4.36
CA TYR A 239 -18.11 -13.06 3.95
C TYR A 239 -17.86 -12.82 2.45
N VAL A 240 -16.66 -13.11 1.97
CA VAL A 240 -16.29 -12.89 0.57
C VAL A 240 -17.12 -13.76 -0.38
N MET A 241 -17.32 -15.05 -0.05
CA MET A 241 -18.15 -15.93 -0.86
C MET A 241 -19.63 -15.53 -0.88
N SER A 242 -20.16 -15.01 0.24
CA SER A 242 -21.56 -14.62 0.36
C SER A 242 -21.87 -13.24 -0.23
N THR A 243 -20.86 -12.39 -0.41
CA THR A 243 -21.04 -11.02 -0.93
C THR A 243 -20.64 -10.89 -2.40
N PHE A 244 -19.47 -11.41 -2.79
CA PHE A 244 -18.88 -11.13 -4.11
C PHE A 244 -19.59 -11.86 -5.26
N ILE A 245 -19.89 -13.15 -5.11
CA ILE A 245 -20.57 -13.92 -6.16
C ILE A 245 -21.98 -13.37 -6.44
N PRO A 246 -22.81 -13.08 -5.40
CA PRO A 246 -24.10 -12.44 -5.64
C PRO A 246 -23.99 -11.03 -6.23
N SER A 247 -22.99 -10.22 -5.86
CA SER A 247 -22.82 -8.88 -6.43
C SER A 247 -22.46 -8.93 -7.92
N LEU A 248 -21.66 -9.91 -8.36
CA LEU A 248 -21.34 -10.12 -9.77
C LEU A 248 -22.58 -10.43 -10.62
N ARG A 249 -23.54 -11.21 -10.09
CA ARG A 249 -24.76 -11.62 -10.82
C ARG A 249 -25.89 -10.60 -10.75
N GLY A 250 -25.89 -9.73 -9.73
CA GLY A 250 -26.98 -8.80 -9.43
C GLY A 250 -26.86 -7.42 -10.06
N GLN A 251 -25.74 -7.10 -10.73
CA GLN A 251 -25.51 -5.77 -11.34
C GLN A 251 -25.41 -5.87 -12.87
N GLU A 252 -26.10 -4.98 -13.60
CA GLU A 252 -25.73 -4.66 -14.98
C GLU A 252 -24.33 -4.03 -14.93
N VAL A 253 -23.32 -4.81 -15.30
CA VAL A 253 -21.93 -4.42 -15.10
C VAL A 253 -21.52 -3.40 -16.15
N GLU A 254 -21.66 -2.10 -15.85
CA GLU A 254 -20.83 -1.11 -16.53
C GLU A 254 -19.35 -1.41 -16.20
N PRO A 255 -18.38 -1.28 -17.12
CA PRO A 255 -16.96 -1.47 -16.80
C PRO A 255 -16.46 -0.61 -15.63
N ALA A 256 -17.10 0.54 -15.39
CA ALA A 256 -16.88 1.38 -14.22
C ALA A 256 -17.41 0.75 -12.92
N SER A 257 -18.44 -0.10 -13.00
CA SER A 257 -19.08 -0.77 -11.87
C SER A 257 -18.29 -1.96 -11.30
N ILE A 258 -17.35 -2.59 -12.00
CA ILE A 258 -16.46 -3.58 -11.34
C ILE A 258 -15.50 -2.87 -10.39
N LEU A 259 -14.91 -1.76 -10.84
CA LEU A 259 -14.15 -0.85 -9.98
C LEU A 259 -15.04 -0.27 -8.87
N ARG A 260 -16.31 0.02 -9.17
CA ARG A 260 -17.27 0.52 -8.19
C ARG A 260 -17.82 -0.54 -7.22
N MET A 261 -17.91 -1.82 -7.59
CA MET A 261 -18.31 -2.92 -6.70
C MET A 261 -17.19 -3.22 -5.70
N VAL A 262 -15.95 -3.10 -6.18
CA VAL A 262 -14.74 -3.03 -5.36
C VAL A 262 -14.78 -1.82 -4.40
N GLU A 263 -15.36 -0.68 -4.81
CA GLU A 263 -15.59 0.52 -3.98
C GLU A 263 -16.86 0.46 -3.07
N GLU A 264 -17.95 -0.22 -3.46
CA GLU A 264 -19.27 -0.19 -2.81
C GLU A 264 -19.51 -1.34 -1.82
N GLY A 265 -18.71 -2.42 -1.87
CA GLY A 265 -18.69 -3.43 -0.80
C GLY A 265 -18.26 -2.87 0.57
N ILE A 266 -17.73 -1.63 0.58
CA ILE A 266 -17.15 -0.94 1.74
C ILE A 266 -18.18 -0.18 2.57
N PHE A 267 -19.27 0.33 1.98
CA PHE A 267 -20.20 1.19 2.73
C PHE A 267 -21.16 0.44 3.66
N ARG A 268 -21.34 -0.88 3.50
CA ARG A 268 -22.25 -1.65 4.38
C ARG A 268 -21.61 -2.15 5.67
N LEU A 269 -20.29 -2.27 5.75
CA LEU A 269 -19.62 -2.73 6.98
C LEU A 269 -19.51 -1.64 8.05
N GLU A 270 -19.50 -0.36 7.67
CA GLU A 270 -19.58 0.75 8.64
C GLU A 270 -21.00 0.95 9.21
N GLU A 271 -22.05 0.52 8.49
CA GLU A 271 -23.45 0.66 8.92
C GLU A 271 -23.95 -0.52 9.77
N GLU A 272 -23.34 -1.72 9.65
CA GLU A 272 -23.82 -2.95 10.31
C GLU A 272 -22.95 -3.45 11.48
N MET A 273 -21.81 -2.82 11.78
CA MET A 273 -21.12 -3.06 13.05
C MET A 273 -21.66 -2.10 14.12
N PRO A 274 -22.43 -2.57 15.12
CA PRO A 274 -22.76 -1.72 16.26
C PRO A 274 -21.44 -1.39 16.96
N LEU A 275 -20.98 -0.15 16.80
CA LEU A 275 -20.07 0.45 17.77
C LEU A 275 -20.83 0.39 19.10
N ASP A 276 -20.46 -0.54 19.96
CA ASP A 276 -20.97 -0.59 21.32
C ASP A 276 -20.50 0.68 22.03
N GLU A 277 -21.36 1.70 22.08
CA GLU A 277 -21.11 2.98 22.78
C GLU A 277 -20.89 2.77 24.30
N ASN A 278 -21.02 1.54 24.82
CA ASN A 278 -20.83 1.21 26.23
C ASN A 278 -19.54 0.43 26.53
N VAL A 279 -18.54 0.39 25.65
CA VAL A 279 -17.21 -0.08 26.06
C VAL A 279 -16.58 0.98 26.97
N GLU A 280 -16.85 0.84 28.28
CA GLU A 280 -16.08 1.52 29.32
C GLU A 280 -14.61 1.23 29.08
N THR A 281 -13.85 2.25 28.69
CA THR A 281 -12.39 2.22 28.70
C THR A 281 -11.95 1.74 30.09
N PRO A 282 -11.22 0.62 30.21
CA PRO A 282 -10.66 0.24 31.49
C PRO A 282 -9.76 1.39 31.94
N GLU A 283 -10.05 1.96 33.10
CA GLU A 283 -9.12 2.85 33.80
C GLU A 283 -7.83 2.06 33.97
N ALA A 284 -6.78 2.45 33.24
CA ALA A 284 -5.47 1.86 33.39
C ALA A 284 -4.97 2.22 34.79
N GLU A 285 -5.10 1.27 35.72
CA GLU A 285 -4.37 1.31 36.98
C GLU A 285 -2.88 1.28 36.62
N LEU A 286 -2.24 2.44 36.76
CA LEU A 286 -0.80 2.60 36.65
C LEU A 286 -0.18 1.91 37.87
N GLU A 287 0.13 0.62 37.75
CA GLU A 287 0.95 -0.06 38.75
C GLU A 287 2.37 0.52 38.73
N ASP A 288 2.76 1.10 39.87
CA ASP A 288 4.11 1.57 40.18
C ASP A 288 5.12 0.43 39.97
N THR A 289 5.92 0.52 38.91
CA THR A 289 7.01 -0.41 38.66
C THR A 289 8.18 -0.07 39.59
N PRO A 290 8.69 -1.02 40.41
CA PRO A 290 9.84 -0.78 41.26
C PRO A 290 11.10 -0.54 40.43
N ARG A 291 11.87 0.46 40.86
CA ARG A 291 13.16 0.84 40.28
C ARG A 291 14.17 -0.29 40.47
N GLU A 292 14.63 -0.88 39.36
CA GLU A 292 15.81 -1.76 39.32
C GLU A 292 17.07 -0.95 39.67
N GLU A 293 17.32 -0.76 40.95
CA GLU A 293 18.66 -0.64 41.50
C GLU A 293 18.88 -1.87 42.37
N ASP A 294 20.04 -2.50 42.24
CA ASP A 294 20.50 -3.71 42.93
C ASP A 294 20.16 -5.06 42.28
N MET A 295 21.00 -5.48 41.32
CA MET A 295 21.45 -6.87 41.28
C MET A 295 22.97 -6.96 41.08
N PRO A 296 23.64 -7.93 41.76
CA PRO A 296 25.10 -8.01 41.95
C PRO A 296 25.92 -8.49 40.75
#